data_AF-A0A963V807-F1
#
_entry.id   AF-A0A963V807-F1
#
_cell.length_a   1.000
_cell.length_b   1.000
_cell.length_c   1.000
_cell.angle_alpha   90.00
_cell.angle_beta   90.00
_cell.angle_gamma   90.00
#
_symmetry.space_group_name_H-M   'P 1'
#
loop_
_entity.id
_entity.type
_entity.pdbx_description
1 polymer ?
#
loop_
_entity_poly.entity_id
_entity_poly.type
_entity_poly.pdbx_seq_one_letter_code
_entity_poly.pdbx_strand_id
1 'polypeptide(L)' 'MADLILYSNPMSRGRVARWMLEEIGQPYEVRYLDYGPQMKAPEYLAINPMGKVPALVHGDRIVTEYA' A
#
# COMPACT_ATOMS: atom_id res chain seq x y z
N MET A 1 -12.43 11.98 4.78
CA MET A 1 -11.86 10.70 4.33
C MET A 1 -10.37 10.88 4.25
N ALA A 2 -9.55 9.88 4.56
CA ALA A 2 -8.11 10.05 4.51
C ALA A 2 -7.66 10.12 3.05
N ASP A 3 -6.86 11.13 2.70
CA ASP A 3 -6.30 11.32 1.35
C ASP A 3 -5.16 10.34 1.04
N LEU A 4 -4.78 9.51 2.02
CA LEU A 4 -3.68 8.55 1.95
C LEU A 4 -4.19 7.11 2.08
N ILE A 5 -3.84 6.26 1.11
CA ILE A 5 -4.16 4.83 1.10
C ILE A 5 -2.86 4.03 1.10
N LEU A 6 -2.74 3.09 2.04
CA LEU A 6 -1.68 2.08 2.08
C LEU A 6 -2.23 0.74 1.58
N TYR A 7 -1.75 0.29 0.42
CA TYR A 7 -1.95 -1.09 -0.04
C TYR A 7 -0.91 -1.99 0.62
N SER A 8 -1.36 -3.04 1.29
CA SER A 8 -0.48 -3.92 2.07
C SER A 8 -1.00 -5.35 2.16
N ASN A 9 -0.24 -6.23 2.79
CA ASN A 9 -0.70 -7.54 3.25
C ASN A 9 -0.23 -7.72 4.72
N PRO A 10 -1.05 -8.28 5.63
CA PRO A 10 -0.68 -8.44 7.04
C PRO A 10 0.62 -9.23 7.26
N MET A 11 0.97 -10.12 6.33
CA MET A 11 2.18 -10.95 6.36
C MET A 11 3.34 -10.39 5.52
N SER A 12 3.24 -9.13 5.05
CA SER A 12 4.28 -8.49 4.24
C SER A 12 5.17 -7.52 5.02
N ARG A 13 6.27 -7.11 4.39
CA ARG A 13 7.15 -6.02 4.86
C ARG A 13 6.44 -4.64 4.86
N GLY A 14 5.23 -4.55 4.29
CA GLY A 14 4.39 -3.35 4.34
C GLY A 14 3.95 -2.93 5.75
N ARG A 15 4.12 -3.80 6.76
CA ARG A 15 3.94 -3.43 8.17
C ARG A 15 4.87 -2.31 8.63
N VAL A 16 6.05 -2.15 8.04
CA VAL A 16 6.97 -1.07 8.42
C VAL A 16 6.44 0.29 7.96
N ALA A 17 5.96 0.39 6.72
CA ALA A 17 5.28 1.59 6.23
C ALA A 17 4.07 1.93 7.10
N ARG A 18 3.29 0.92 7.50
CA ARG A 18 2.18 1.09 8.44
C ARG A 18 2.64 1.68 9.78
N TRP A 19 3.67 1.10 10.41
CA TRP A 19 4.18 1.61 11.68
C TRP A 19 4.60 3.08 11.57
N MET A 20 5.32 3.46 10.52
CA MET A 20 5.72 4.86 10.33
C MET A 20 4.52 5.82 10.24
N LEU A 21 3.42 5.41 9.62
CA LEU A 21 2.20 6.22 9.54
C LEU A 21 1.53 6.38 10.91
N GLU A 22 1.47 5.31 11.69
CA GLU A 22 0.97 5.35 13.07
C GLU A 22 1.85 6.24 13.95
N GLU A 23 3.17 6.13 13.82
CA GLU A 23 4.15 6.88 14.63
C GLU A 23 4.01 8.40 14.46
N ILE A 24 3.74 8.85 13.23
CA ILE A 24 3.52 10.28 12.93
C ILE A 24 2.06 10.72 13.11
N GLY A 25 1.16 9.81 13.50
CA GLY A 25 -0.26 10.08 13.67
C GLY A 25 -0.99 10.49 12.38
N GLN A 26 -0.49 10.07 11.21
CA GLN A 26 -1.10 10.44 9.93
C GLN A 26 -2.38 9.63 9.70
N PRO A 27 -3.54 10.25 9.45
CA PRO A 27 -4.74 9.51 9.06
C PRO A 27 -4.58 8.87 7.67
N TYR A 28 -4.94 7.58 7.56
CA TYR A 28 -4.81 6.80 6.33
C TYR A 28 -5.82 5.65 6.28
N GLU A 29 -6.10 5.14 5.09
CA GLU A 29 -6.83 3.89 4.88
C GLU A 29 -5.84 2.76 4.58
N VAL A 30 -6.10 1.55 5.08
CA VAL A 30 -5.36 0.34 4.68
C VAL A 30 -6.22 -0.52 3.79
N ARG A 31 -5.72 -0.81 2.58
CA ARG A 31 -6.31 -1.80 1.68
C ARG A 31 -5.44 -3.05 1.68
N TYR A 32 -5.95 -4.10 2.32
CA TYR A 32 -5.27 -5.38 2.31
C TYR A 32 -5.51 -6.11 0.99
N LEU A 33 -4.43 -6.66 0.43
CA LEU A 33 -4.45 -7.52 -0.73
C LEU A 33 -3.94 -8.90 -0.34
N ASP A 34 -4.69 -9.94 -0.68
CA ASP A 34 -4.24 -11.31 -0.57
C ASP A 34 -3.07 -11.57 -1.54
N TYR A 35 -2.14 -12.41 -1.11
CA TYR A 35 -1.04 -12.81 -1.97
C TYR A 35 -1.55 -13.59 -3.18
N GLY A 36 -1.05 -13.24 -4.37
CA GLY A 36 -1.43 -13.90 -5.63
C GLY A 36 -2.40 -13.05 -6.46
N PRO A 37 -3.61 -13.55 -6.81
CA PRO A 37 -4.45 -12.93 -7.83
C PRO A 37 -4.75 -11.45 -7.63
N GLN A 38 -5.05 -11.02 -6.40
CA GLN A 38 -5.38 -9.61 -6.12
C GLN A 38 -4.19 -8.68 -6.39
N MET A 39 -2.96 -9.11 -6.09
CA MET A 39 -1.74 -8.34 -6.40
C MET A 39 -1.40 -8.33 -7.90
N LYS A 40 -2.08 -9.15 -8.71
CA LYS A 40 -1.94 -9.20 -10.17
C LYS A 40 -3.18 -8.70 -10.90
N ALA A 41 -4.19 -8.24 -10.17
CA ALA A 41 -5.39 -7.66 -10.75
C ALA A 41 -5.04 -6.35 -11.50
N PRO A 42 -5.64 -6.09 -12.68
CA PRO A 42 -5.34 -4.89 -13.47
C PRO A 42 -5.46 -3.59 -12.67
N GLU A 43 -6.42 -3.53 -11.75
CA GLU A 43 -6.67 -2.36 -10.90
C GLU A 43 -5.49 -2.09 -9.96
N TYR A 44 -4.86 -3.13 -9.42
CA TYR A 44 -3.67 -2.95 -8.57
C TYR A 44 -2.39 -2.78 -9.37
N LEU A 45 -2.28 -3.44 -10.53
CA LEU A 45 -1.12 -3.27 -11.41
C LEU A 45 -1.03 -1.86 -12.00
N ALA A 46 -2.15 -1.15 -12.14
CA ALA A 46 -2.16 0.27 -12.47
C ALA A 46 -1.50 1.15 -11.38
N ILE A 47 -1.45 0.66 -10.14
CA ILE A 47 -0.78 1.34 -9.01
C ILE A 47 0.67 0.88 -8.90
N ASN A 48 0.90 -0.44 -8.81
CA ASN A 48 2.25 -1.01 -8.79
C ASN A 48 2.37 -2.09 -9.87
N PRO A 49 2.98 -1.78 -11.04
CA PRO A 49 3.17 -2.73 -12.13
C PRO A 49 3.98 -3.98 -11.77
N MET A 50 4.77 -3.94 -10.69
CA MET A 50 5.49 -5.11 -10.19
C MET A 50 4.56 -6.10 -9.46
N GLY A 51 3.36 -5.66 -9.09
CA GLY A 51 2.38 -6.44 -8.34
C GLY A 51 2.94 -6.89 -7.00
N LYS A 52 3.54 -5.95 -6.26
CA LYS A 52 4.11 -6.13 -4.93
C LYS A 52 3.49 -5.13 -3.95
N VAL A 53 3.52 -5.45 -2.67
CA VAL A 53 3.18 -4.55 -1.56
C VAL A 53 4.42 -4.29 -0.69
N PRO A 54 4.52 -3.14 0.00
CA PRO A 54 3.53 -2.06 0.09
C PRO A 54 3.49 -1.14 -1.15
N ALA A 55 2.39 -0.40 -1.28
CA ALA A 55 2.30 0.79 -2.13
C ALA A 55 1.47 1.87 -1.41
N LEU A 56 1.92 3.12 -1.47
CA LEU A 56 1.25 4.28 -0.89
C LEU A 56 0.69 5.16 -1.99
N VAL A 57 -0.59 5.54 -1.86
CA VAL A 57 -1.27 6.46 -2.77
C VAL A 57 -1.72 7.68 -2.00
N HIS A 58 -1.29 8.87 -2.42
CA HIS A 58 -1.68 10.17 -1.86
C HIS A 58 -2.13 11.10 -2.97
N GLY A 59 -3.45 11.26 -3.13
CA GLY A 59 -4.01 11.99 -4.28
C GLY A 59 -3.58 11.34 -5.61
N ASP A 60 -2.84 12.08 -6.44
CA ASP A 60 -2.31 11.64 -7.73
C ASP A 60 -0.92 10.97 -7.64
N ARG A 61 -0.33 10.93 -6.43
CA ARG A 61 1.02 10.41 -6.22
C ARG A 61 1.00 8.97 -5.74
N ILE A 62 1.87 8.17 -6.34
CA ILE A 62 2.09 6.78 -5.98
C ILE A 62 3.55 6.60 -5.57
N VAL A 63 3.79 5.97 -4.42
CA VAL A 63 5.10 5.58 -3.93
C VAL A 63 5.14 4.07 -3.76
N THR A 64 6.10 3.43 -4.42
CA THR A 64 6.33 1.98 -4.38
C THR A 64 7.75 1.68 -3.94
N GLU A 65 8.01 0.40 -3.68
CA GLU A 65 9.26 -0.14 -3.17
C GLU A 65 9.55 0.24 -1.72
N TYR A 66 10.09 -0.72 -1.00
CA TYR A 66 10.53 -0.62 0.38
C TYR A 66 11.91 -1.26 0.47
N ALA A 67 12.82 -0.67 1.24
CA ALA A 67 14.22 -1.11 1.36
C ALA A 67 14.36 -2.48 2.09
#